data_AF-A0A2A4G830-F1
#
_entry.id   AF-A0A2A4G830-F1
#
_cell.length_a   1.000
_cell.length_b   1.000
_cell.length_c   1.000
_cell.angle_alpha   90.00
_cell.angle_beta   90.00
_cell.angle_gamma   90.00
#
_symmetry.space_group_name_H-M   'P 1'
#
loop_
_entity.id
_entity.type
_entity.pdbx_description
1 polymer ?
#
loop_
_entity_poly.entity_id
_entity_poly.type
_entity_poly.pdbx_seq_one_letter_code
_entity_poly.pdbx_strand_id
1 'polypeptide(L)'
;MKKIVLLISCVAIIQSSLAQNLSGTQLLDKSIAFHDPDGKWEHFKADFTVTMETPSRPKRVSAISMDFQKQLFALKVKQNGNELDYEINGDACKTRLNGSADVAQATKDSLRLTCDRGRMMKDYYTYLYGLPMKLKDKGTHIDPKVTKKTFKGKEYWVLKATYDAEVGKDTWYFYFDPKTFAMETYQFYHDESKNDGEYILLEGMETINGIHMPKTRKWYYNKDDKFLGTDVLSK
;
A
#
# COMPACT_ATOMS: atom_id res chain seq x y z
N MET A 1 -42.90 12.55 69.04
CA MET A 1 -42.86 12.83 67.58
C MET A 1 -41.40 13.08 67.20
N LYS A 2 -40.66 12.08 66.69
CA LYS A 2 -39.29 12.24 66.21
C LYS A 2 -39.28 12.03 64.70
N LYS A 3 -39.00 13.10 63.94
CA LYS A 3 -38.82 13.04 62.48
C LYS A 3 -37.41 12.54 62.19
N ILE A 4 -37.30 11.36 61.60
CA ILE A 4 -36.04 10.83 61.08
C ILE A 4 -35.91 11.37 59.66
N VAL A 5 -34.97 12.30 59.46
CA VAL A 5 -34.60 12.79 58.12
C VAL A 5 -33.54 11.84 57.59
N LEU A 6 -33.91 11.03 56.60
CA LEU A 6 -32.98 10.16 55.90
C LEU A 6 -32.28 10.99 54.81
N LEU A 7 -31.04 11.36 55.05
CA LEU A 7 -30.21 12.09 54.10
C LEU A 7 -29.61 11.08 53.10
N ILE A 8 -30.17 11.00 51.90
CA ILE A 8 -29.64 10.18 50.81
C ILE A 8 -28.49 10.96 50.16
N SER A 9 -27.25 10.56 50.47
CA SER A 9 -26.07 11.08 49.78
C SER A 9 -25.92 10.42 48.41
N CYS A 10 -26.28 11.14 47.34
CA CYS A 10 -25.92 10.78 45.97
C CYS A 10 -24.41 10.97 45.78
N VAL A 11 -23.65 9.87 45.79
CA VAL A 11 -22.26 9.86 45.34
C VAL A 11 -22.26 9.89 43.82
N ALA A 12 -21.97 11.04 43.23
CA ALA A 12 -21.76 11.17 41.80
C ALA A 12 -20.43 10.49 41.43
N ILE A 13 -20.50 9.32 40.81
CA ILE A 13 -19.34 8.65 40.21
C ILE A 13 -18.96 9.45 38.97
N ILE A 14 -17.95 10.32 39.11
CA ILE A 14 -17.32 10.98 37.97
C ILE A 14 -16.57 9.89 37.20
N GLN A 15 -17.20 9.37 36.15
CA GLN A 15 -16.50 8.54 35.16
C GLN A 15 -15.55 9.46 34.39
N SER A 16 -14.30 9.53 34.83
CA SER A 16 -13.21 10.03 34.03
C SER A 16 -13.01 9.07 32.85
N SER A 17 -13.63 9.38 31.72
CA SER A 17 -13.26 8.76 30.45
C SER A 17 -11.81 9.15 30.16
N LEU A 18 -10.88 8.24 30.48
CA LEU A 18 -9.53 8.31 29.92
C LEU A 18 -9.70 8.27 28.40
N ALA A 19 -9.52 9.41 27.74
CA ALA A 19 -9.39 9.45 26.30
C ALA A 19 -8.18 8.57 25.94
N GLN A 20 -8.45 7.34 25.51
CA GLN A 20 -7.40 6.43 25.08
C GLN A 20 -6.80 7.02 23.79
N ASN A 21 -5.51 7.34 23.84
CA ASN A 21 -4.78 7.75 22.65
C ASN A 21 -4.73 6.55 21.68
N LEU A 22 -5.13 6.76 20.44
CA LEU A 22 -5.09 5.74 19.38
C LEU A 22 -3.63 5.31 19.15
N SER A 23 -3.32 4.03 19.37
CA SER A 23 -1.99 3.48 19.07
C SER A 23 -1.79 3.24 17.57
N GLY A 24 -0.53 3.14 17.14
CA GLY A 24 -0.20 2.83 15.75
C GLY A 24 -0.79 1.49 15.30
N THR A 25 -0.76 0.48 16.16
CA THR A 25 -1.37 -0.83 15.89
C THR A 25 -2.89 -0.75 15.75
N GLN A 26 -3.57 -0.01 16.63
CA GLN A 26 -5.03 0.19 16.55
C GLN A 26 -5.44 0.97 15.29
N LEU A 27 -4.65 1.97 14.89
CA LEU A 27 -4.87 2.71 13.65
C LEU A 27 -4.74 1.79 12.43
N LEU A 28 -3.68 0.97 12.38
CA LEU A 28 -3.47 0.01 11.31
C LEU A 28 -4.62 -1.00 11.22
N ASP A 29 -5.04 -1.57 12.36
CA ASP A 29 -6.14 -2.55 12.40
C ASP A 29 -7.45 -1.96 11.90
N LYS A 30 -7.75 -0.70 12.25
CA LYS A 30 -8.93 0.02 11.74
C LYS A 30 -8.85 0.24 10.23
N SER A 31 -7.68 0.57 9.70
CA SER A 31 -7.50 0.75 8.26
C SER A 31 -7.62 -0.58 7.51
N ILE A 32 -7.03 -1.66 8.03
CA ILE A 32 -7.19 -3.00 7.46
C ILE A 32 -8.66 -3.42 7.45
N ALA A 33 -9.41 -3.18 8.52
CA ALA A 33 -10.84 -3.48 8.56
C ALA A 33 -11.66 -2.69 7.51
N PHE A 34 -11.22 -1.48 7.14
CA PHE A 34 -11.81 -0.74 6.03
C PHE A 34 -11.43 -1.34 4.68
N HIS A 35 -10.15 -1.68 4.46
CA HIS A 35 -9.64 -2.13 3.16
C HIS A 35 -9.92 -3.60 2.84
N ASP A 36 -9.96 -4.47 3.85
CA ASP A 36 -10.16 -5.91 3.73
C ASP A 36 -11.12 -6.42 4.82
N PRO A 37 -12.42 -6.07 4.75
CA PRO A 37 -13.39 -6.36 5.81
C PRO A 37 -13.60 -7.87 6.04
N ASP A 38 -13.33 -8.69 5.01
CA ASP A 38 -13.52 -10.14 5.04
C ASP A 38 -12.21 -10.94 5.17
N GLY A 39 -11.07 -10.26 5.41
CA GLY A 39 -9.76 -10.92 5.59
C GLY A 39 -9.29 -11.72 4.37
N LYS A 40 -9.55 -11.24 3.15
CA LYS A 40 -9.23 -11.91 1.89
C LYS A 40 -7.75 -11.82 1.51
N TRP A 41 -6.98 -10.88 2.07
CA TRP A 41 -5.60 -10.64 1.65
C TRP A 41 -4.69 -11.87 1.81
N GLU A 42 -4.83 -12.61 2.92
CA GLU A 42 -4.01 -13.81 3.17
C GLU A 42 -4.19 -14.91 2.10
N HIS A 43 -5.37 -14.95 1.48
CA HIS A 43 -5.75 -15.91 0.45
C HIS A 43 -6.00 -15.22 -0.90
N PHE A 44 -5.32 -14.10 -1.15
CA PHE A 44 -5.60 -13.26 -2.29
C PHE A 44 -5.41 -14.03 -3.61
N LYS A 45 -6.44 -13.96 -4.45
CA LYS A 45 -6.44 -14.52 -5.79
C LYS A 45 -7.23 -13.61 -6.71
N ALA A 46 -6.54 -12.93 -7.61
CA ALA A 46 -7.20 -12.04 -8.56
C ALA A 46 -6.33 -11.75 -9.78
N ASP A 47 -7.02 -11.34 -10.83
CA ASP A 47 -6.44 -10.65 -11.97
C ASP A 47 -6.86 -9.18 -11.93
N PHE A 48 -5.95 -8.29 -12.28
CA PHE A 48 -6.22 -6.86 -12.42
C PHE A 48 -5.21 -6.21 -13.36
N THR A 49 -5.56 -5.04 -13.87
CA THR A 49 -4.70 -4.26 -14.75
C THR A 49 -4.28 -2.96 -14.09
N VAL A 50 -3.01 -2.61 -14.24
CA VAL A 50 -2.46 -1.31 -13.85
C VAL A 50 -1.97 -0.59 -15.08
N THR A 51 -2.54 0.57 -15.31
CA THR A 51 -2.15 1.48 -16.38
C THR A 51 -1.30 2.60 -15.80
N MET A 52 -0.03 2.68 -16.21
CA MET A 52 0.86 3.77 -15.84
C MET A 52 0.93 4.81 -16.96
N GLU A 53 0.69 6.07 -16.60
CA GLU A 53 0.83 7.24 -17.46
C GLU A 53 1.86 8.20 -16.85
N THR A 54 2.77 8.73 -17.67
CA THR A 54 3.82 9.65 -17.21
C THR A 54 3.95 10.81 -18.19
N PRO A 55 4.51 11.97 -17.78
CA PRO A 55 4.63 13.12 -18.65
C PRO A 55 5.45 12.89 -19.94
N SER A 56 6.42 11.98 -19.92
CA SER A 56 7.42 11.85 -21.00
C SER A 56 7.54 10.47 -21.63
N ARG A 57 6.96 9.42 -21.03
CA ARG A 57 7.07 8.04 -21.55
C ARG A 57 5.72 7.52 -22.04
N PRO A 58 5.71 6.66 -23.07
CA PRO A 58 4.51 6.00 -23.52
C PRO A 58 3.83 5.23 -22.40
N LYS A 59 2.51 5.21 -22.46
CA LYS A 59 1.63 4.46 -21.59
C LYS A 59 2.11 3.01 -21.44
N ARG A 60 2.17 2.52 -20.21
CA ARG A 60 2.50 1.13 -19.89
C ARG A 60 1.27 0.46 -19.31
N VAL A 61 0.81 -0.62 -19.92
CA VAL A 61 -0.29 -1.43 -19.40
C VAL A 61 0.27 -2.71 -18.81
N SER A 62 -0.05 -2.99 -17.56
CA SER A 62 0.47 -4.13 -16.80
C SER A 62 -0.70 -5.00 -16.39
N ALA A 63 -0.89 -6.14 -17.04
CA ALA A 63 -1.88 -7.14 -16.61
C ALA A 63 -1.22 -8.05 -15.58
N ILE A 64 -1.81 -8.13 -14.40
CA ILE A 64 -1.23 -8.76 -13.22
C ILE A 64 -2.19 -9.86 -12.75
N SER A 65 -1.64 -11.03 -12.45
CA SER A 65 -2.34 -12.14 -11.82
C SER A 65 -1.57 -12.56 -10.58
N MET A 66 -2.29 -12.74 -9.48
CA MET A 66 -1.74 -13.22 -8.22
C MET A 66 -2.61 -14.36 -7.70
N ASP A 67 -1.99 -15.44 -7.25
CA ASP A 67 -2.64 -16.53 -6.51
C ASP A 67 -1.69 -16.93 -5.38
N PHE A 68 -1.97 -16.45 -4.16
CA PHE A 68 -1.09 -16.65 -3.01
C PHE A 68 -1.04 -18.12 -2.57
N GLN A 69 -2.17 -18.85 -2.69
CA GLN A 69 -2.23 -20.27 -2.34
C GLN A 69 -1.33 -21.11 -3.25
N LYS A 70 -1.20 -20.72 -4.52
CA LYS A 70 -0.31 -21.37 -5.49
C LYS A 70 1.07 -20.74 -5.59
N GLN A 71 1.36 -19.70 -4.80
CA GLN A 71 2.57 -18.89 -4.91
C GLN A 71 2.84 -18.40 -6.35
N LEU A 72 1.77 -18.12 -7.09
CA LEU A 72 1.82 -17.75 -8.49
C LEU A 72 1.72 -16.23 -8.62
N PHE A 73 2.64 -15.65 -9.38
CA PHE A 73 2.57 -14.29 -9.88
C PHE A 73 2.81 -14.29 -11.38
N ALA A 74 1.91 -13.69 -12.14
CA ALA A 74 2.11 -13.44 -13.56
C ALA A 74 1.95 -11.96 -13.87
N LEU A 75 2.81 -11.45 -14.74
CA LEU A 75 2.82 -10.07 -15.19
C LEU A 75 3.02 -10.04 -16.70
N LYS A 76 2.11 -9.37 -17.40
CA LYS A 76 2.27 -9.01 -18.82
C LYS A 76 2.35 -7.50 -18.95
N VAL A 77 3.48 -7.01 -19.46
CA VAL A 77 3.72 -5.58 -19.65
C VAL A 77 3.65 -5.26 -21.14
N LYS A 78 2.66 -4.45 -21.53
CA LYS A 78 2.57 -3.87 -22.87
C LYS A 78 3.14 -2.45 -22.87
N GLN A 79 4.20 -2.24 -23.62
CA GLN A 79 4.82 -0.93 -23.82
C GLN A 79 5.65 -0.90 -25.11
N ASN A 80 5.61 0.23 -25.84
CA ASN A 80 6.40 0.43 -27.06
C ASN A 80 6.24 -0.68 -28.12
N GLY A 81 5.04 -1.23 -28.25
CA GLY A 81 4.75 -2.32 -29.20
C GLY A 81 5.21 -3.71 -28.78
N ASN A 82 5.90 -3.86 -27.64
CA ASN A 82 6.30 -5.14 -27.08
C ASN A 82 5.38 -5.58 -25.93
N GLU A 83 5.22 -6.90 -25.79
CA GLU A 83 4.65 -7.57 -24.63
C GLU A 83 5.77 -8.36 -23.91
N LEU A 84 6.05 -7.97 -22.67
CA LEU A 84 7.00 -8.66 -21.79
C LEU A 84 6.22 -9.47 -20.75
N ASP A 85 6.45 -10.79 -20.73
CA ASP A 85 5.82 -11.67 -19.77
C ASP A 85 6.82 -12.12 -18.71
N TYR A 86 6.35 -12.15 -17.46
CA TYR A 86 7.02 -12.74 -16.31
C TYR A 86 6.03 -13.68 -15.62
N GLU A 87 6.45 -14.91 -15.36
CA GLU A 87 5.64 -15.90 -14.65
C GLU A 87 6.52 -16.52 -13.56
N ILE A 88 6.12 -16.36 -12.30
CA ILE A 88 6.83 -16.82 -11.12
C ILE A 88 5.91 -17.77 -10.37
N ASN A 89 6.40 -18.98 -10.09
CA ASN A 89 5.70 -20.00 -9.32
C ASN A 89 6.67 -20.56 -8.29
N GLY A 90 6.59 -20.07 -7.05
CA GLY A 90 7.62 -20.31 -6.04
C GLY A 90 9.01 -19.88 -6.52
N ASP A 91 9.93 -20.84 -6.59
CA ASP A 91 11.30 -20.63 -7.09
C ASP A 91 11.41 -20.68 -8.62
N ALA A 92 10.43 -21.25 -9.31
CA ALA A 92 10.43 -21.30 -10.77
C ALA A 92 10.11 -19.92 -11.35
N CYS A 93 10.80 -19.56 -12.44
CA CYS A 93 10.54 -18.33 -13.18
C CYS A 93 10.66 -18.58 -14.69
N LYS A 94 9.74 -18.00 -15.45
CA LYS A 94 9.75 -17.98 -16.91
C LYS A 94 9.54 -16.56 -17.42
N THR A 95 10.24 -16.20 -18.48
CA THR A 95 10.05 -14.93 -19.17
C THR A 95 9.80 -15.14 -20.66
N ARG A 96 8.95 -14.30 -21.26
CA ARG A 96 8.67 -14.35 -22.70
C ARG A 96 8.65 -12.94 -23.30
N LEU A 97 9.07 -12.81 -24.55
CA LEU A 97 8.92 -11.61 -25.36
C LEU A 97 7.93 -11.90 -26.47
N ASN A 98 6.82 -11.17 -26.54
CA ASN A 98 5.79 -11.33 -27.58
C ASN A 98 5.34 -12.80 -27.70
N GLY A 99 5.19 -13.49 -26.57
CA GLY A 99 4.80 -14.90 -26.50
C GLY A 99 5.94 -15.92 -26.68
N SER A 100 7.14 -15.52 -27.14
CA SER A 100 8.28 -16.44 -27.32
C SER A 100 9.18 -16.51 -26.08
N ALA A 101 9.56 -17.72 -25.68
CA ALA A 101 10.63 -17.95 -24.69
C ALA A 101 12.03 -18.00 -25.33
N ASP A 102 12.10 -18.26 -26.64
CA ASP A 102 13.33 -18.24 -27.42
C ASP A 102 13.65 -16.79 -27.81
N VAL A 103 14.45 -16.15 -26.97
CA VAL A 103 14.82 -14.74 -27.07
C VAL A 103 16.32 -14.64 -26.81
N ALA A 104 17.05 -13.99 -27.73
CA ALA A 104 18.48 -13.77 -27.60
C ALA A 104 18.82 -13.04 -26.29
N GLN A 105 19.91 -13.43 -25.64
CA GLN A 105 20.31 -12.89 -24.34
C GLN A 105 20.48 -11.36 -24.37
N ALA A 106 21.12 -10.82 -25.42
CA ALA A 106 21.28 -9.38 -25.61
C ALA A 106 19.93 -8.62 -25.64
N THR A 107 18.89 -9.21 -26.24
CA THR A 107 17.54 -8.65 -26.23
C THR A 107 16.91 -8.73 -24.85
N LYS A 108 17.09 -9.83 -24.12
CA LYS A 108 16.62 -9.96 -22.73
C LYS A 108 17.24 -8.89 -21.85
N ASP A 109 18.55 -8.67 -21.95
CA ASP A 109 19.27 -7.69 -21.14
C ASP A 109 18.81 -6.26 -21.44
N SER A 110 18.68 -5.91 -22.74
CA SER A 110 18.20 -4.60 -23.19
C SER A 110 16.79 -4.28 -22.68
N LEU A 111 15.90 -5.26 -22.68
CA LEU A 111 14.51 -5.11 -22.22
C LEU A 111 14.32 -5.39 -20.72
N ARG A 112 15.40 -5.74 -20.00
CA ARG A 112 15.37 -6.23 -18.61
C ARG A 112 14.41 -7.41 -18.41
N LEU A 113 14.29 -8.29 -19.41
CA LEU A 113 13.47 -9.49 -19.40
C LEU A 113 14.15 -10.63 -18.61
N THR A 114 14.39 -10.38 -17.32
CA THR A 114 15.11 -11.28 -16.42
C THR A 114 14.23 -11.73 -15.26
N CYS A 115 14.58 -12.87 -14.64
CA CYS A 115 13.85 -13.36 -13.48
C CYS A 115 13.95 -12.44 -12.26
N ASP A 116 15.10 -11.81 -12.05
CA ASP A 116 15.29 -10.82 -10.97
C ASP A 116 14.35 -9.64 -11.15
N ARG A 117 14.20 -9.15 -12.38
CA ARG A 117 13.23 -8.10 -12.69
C ARG A 117 11.80 -8.57 -12.42
N GLY A 118 11.46 -9.79 -12.81
CA GLY A 118 10.16 -10.39 -12.51
C GLY A 118 9.88 -10.44 -11.01
N ARG A 119 10.84 -10.92 -10.21
CA ARG A 119 10.69 -11.03 -8.75
C ARG A 119 10.55 -9.67 -8.10
N MET A 120 11.36 -8.69 -8.52
CA MET A 120 11.20 -7.33 -8.04
C MET A 120 9.83 -6.74 -8.39
N MET A 121 9.29 -7.01 -9.59
CA MET A 121 7.94 -6.56 -9.94
C MET A 121 6.85 -7.27 -9.14
N LYS A 122 7.03 -8.56 -8.83
CA LYS A 122 6.15 -9.29 -7.90
C LYS A 122 6.09 -8.57 -6.57
N ASP A 123 7.25 -8.29 -5.97
CA ASP A 123 7.33 -7.67 -4.65
C ASP A 123 6.76 -6.24 -4.67
N TYR A 124 7.07 -5.46 -5.71
CA TYR A 124 6.53 -4.12 -5.94
C TYR A 124 5.01 -4.09 -6.01
N TYR A 125 4.39 -4.90 -6.90
CA TYR A 125 2.94 -4.92 -7.04
C TYR A 125 2.25 -5.51 -5.81
N THR A 126 2.82 -6.57 -5.23
CA THR A 126 2.26 -7.21 -4.02
C THR A 126 2.26 -6.23 -2.84
N TYR A 127 3.33 -5.44 -2.69
CA TYR A 127 3.39 -4.42 -1.64
C TYR A 127 2.36 -3.31 -1.91
N LEU A 128 2.44 -2.60 -3.05
CA LEU A 128 1.60 -1.41 -3.29
C LEU A 128 0.10 -1.68 -3.33
N TYR A 129 -0.31 -2.85 -3.82
CA TYR A 129 -1.72 -3.24 -3.92
C TYR A 129 -2.18 -4.07 -2.72
N GLY A 130 -1.25 -4.44 -1.83
CA GLY A 130 -1.54 -5.06 -0.54
C GLY A 130 -1.55 -4.09 0.64
N LEU A 131 -1.23 -2.82 0.45
CA LEU A 131 -1.36 -1.82 1.51
C LEU A 131 -2.84 -1.56 1.82
N PRO A 132 -3.22 -1.41 3.11
CA PRO A 132 -2.35 -1.37 4.29
C PRO A 132 -2.02 -2.75 4.90
N MET A 133 -2.62 -3.85 4.45
CA MET A 133 -2.43 -5.20 5.02
C MET A 133 -0.96 -5.62 5.07
N LYS A 134 -0.16 -5.24 4.07
CA LYS A 134 1.28 -5.51 4.00
C LYS A 134 2.10 -4.89 5.14
N LEU A 135 1.54 -3.95 5.89
CA LEU A 135 2.20 -3.39 7.08
C LEU A 135 2.17 -4.33 8.29
N LYS A 136 1.48 -5.48 8.18
CA LYS A 136 1.54 -6.58 9.17
C LYS A 136 2.66 -7.57 8.90
N ASP A 137 3.36 -7.45 7.78
CA ASP A 137 4.42 -8.38 7.41
C ASP A 137 5.58 -8.30 8.39
N LYS A 138 6.23 -9.45 8.59
CA LYS A 138 7.44 -9.55 9.41
C LYS A 138 8.50 -8.58 8.89
N GLY A 139 9.13 -7.89 9.84
CA GLY A 139 10.15 -6.88 9.58
C GLY A 139 9.59 -5.49 9.31
N THR A 140 8.28 -5.29 9.44
CA THR A 140 7.67 -3.95 9.54
C THR A 140 7.61 -3.51 11.00
N HIS A 141 8.11 -2.30 11.27
CA HIS A 141 8.10 -1.68 12.60
C HIS A 141 7.14 -0.49 12.60
N ILE A 142 5.97 -0.67 13.19
CA ILE A 142 4.96 0.37 13.35
C ILE A 142 5.29 1.22 14.58
N ASP A 143 5.46 2.53 14.40
CA ASP A 143 5.62 3.45 15.52
C ASP A 143 4.36 3.39 16.41
N PRO A 144 4.48 3.13 17.73
CA PRO A 144 3.32 3.09 18.61
C PRO A 144 2.58 4.43 18.69
N LYS A 145 3.26 5.55 18.40
CA LYS A 145 2.70 6.89 18.44
C LYS A 145 2.04 7.27 17.12
N VAL A 146 0.75 7.59 17.20
CA VAL A 146 0.01 8.21 16.10
C VAL A 146 0.02 9.73 16.26
N THR A 147 0.12 10.45 15.14
CA THR A 147 -0.01 11.90 15.12
C THR A 147 -1.13 12.36 14.19
N LYS A 148 -1.65 13.56 14.41
CA LYS A 148 -2.47 14.26 13.43
C LYS A 148 -1.61 15.20 12.63
N LYS A 149 -1.78 15.22 11.31
CA LYS A 149 -1.07 16.13 10.41
C LYS A 149 -1.99 16.60 9.30
N THR A 150 -1.89 17.88 8.97
CA THR A 150 -2.49 18.41 7.74
C THR A 150 -1.54 18.18 6.58
N PHE A 151 -2.01 17.51 5.53
CA PHE A 151 -1.26 17.30 4.30
C PHE A 151 -2.15 17.65 3.10
N LYS A 152 -1.62 18.46 2.17
CA LYS A 152 -2.36 18.96 0.99
C LYS A 152 -3.78 19.48 1.32
N GLY A 153 -3.92 20.16 2.47
CA GLY A 153 -5.17 20.79 2.90
C GLY A 153 -6.18 19.90 3.65
N LYS A 154 -5.87 18.62 3.89
CA LYS A 154 -6.71 17.69 4.66
C LYS A 154 -5.99 17.20 5.92
N GLU A 155 -6.72 17.08 7.05
CA GLU A 155 -6.21 16.49 8.28
C GLU A 155 -6.28 14.96 8.21
N TYR A 156 -5.22 14.28 8.66
CA TYR A 156 -5.10 12.83 8.69
C TYR A 156 -4.60 12.32 10.04
N TRP A 157 -4.94 11.06 10.35
CA TRP A 157 -4.11 10.25 11.22
C TRP A 157 -2.88 9.77 10.46
N VAL A 158 -1.70 9.88 11.06
CA VAL A 158 -0.44 9.47 10.43
C VAL A 158 0.23 8.37 11.23
N LEU A 159 0.54 7.29 10.52
CA LEU A 159 1.33 6.17 11.00
C LEU A 159 2.72 6.24 10.39
N LYS A 160 3.76 6.15 11.23
CA LYS A 160 5.14 5.96 10.79
C LYS A 160 5.46 4.47 10.78
N ALA A 161 6.12 4.00 9.71
CA ALA A 161 6.67 2.67 9.63
C ALA A 161 8.13 2.71 9.17
N THR A 162 8.96 1.91 9.82
CA THR A 162 10.31 1.57 9.36
C THR A 162 10.40 0.07 9.14
N TYR A 163 11.51 -0.39 8.57
CA TYR A 163 11.67 -1.80 8.22
C TYR A 163 13.00 -2.34 8.70
N ASP A 164 13.07 -3.66 8.87
CA ASP A 164 14.34 -4.37 8.97
C ASP A 164 15.20 -4.07 7.72
N ALA A 165 16.52 -4.01 7.90
CA ALA A 165 17.43 -3.50 6.88
C ALA A 165 17.44 -4.33 5.58
N GLU A 166 17.11 -5.62 5.68
CA GLU A 166 16.94 -6.56 4.56
C GLU A 166 15.62 -6.38 3.80
N VAL A 167 14.61 -5.75 4.42
CA VAL A 167 13.31 -5.47 3.81
C VAL A 167 13.34 -4.11 3.11
N GLY A 168 13.82 -3.07 3.81
CA GLY A 168 13.85 -1.72 3.28
C GLY A 168 14.57 -0.75 4.20
N LYS A 169 15.12 0.31 3.62
CA LYS A 169 15.84 1.35 4.37
C LYS A 169 15.08 2.66 4.50
N ASP A 170 13.96 2.76 3.79
CA ASP A 170 13.17 3.97 3.72
C ASP A 170 12.29 4.11 4.96
N THR A 171 12.05 5.36 5.36
CA THR A 171 11.05 5.68 6.37
C THR A 171 9.73 6.04 5.70
N TRP A 172 8.66 5.34 6.08
CA TRP A 172 7.34 5.51 5.49
C TRP A 172 6.36 6.20 6.45
N TYR A 173 5.48 7.00 5.88
CA TYR A 173 4.36 7.67 6.53
C TYR A 173 3.08 7.36 5.77
N PHE A 174 2.10 6.78 6.46
CA PHE A 174 0.79 6.45 5.90
C PHE A 174 -0.28 7.35 6.52
N TYR A 175 -1.11 7.93 5.66
CA TYR A 175 -2.08 8.95 6.02
C TYR A 175 -3.49 8.39 5.85
N PHE A 176 -4.26 8.38 6.94
CA PHE A 176 -5.58 7.78 6.99
C PHE A 176 -6.64 8.83 7.29
N ASP A 177 -7.79 8.70 6.62
CA ASP A 177 -8.95 9.52 6.90
C ASP A 177 -9.37 9.39 8.38
N PRO A 178 -9.54 10.49 9.13
CA PRO A 178 -9.86 10.42 10.56
C PRO A 178 -11.20 9.79 10.92
N LYS A 179 -12.13 9.66 9.94
CA LYS A 179 -13.48 9.13 10.14
C LYS A 179 -13.59 7.69 9.65
N THR A 180 -13.11 7.40 8.45
CA THR A 180 -13.25 6.08 7.81
C THR A 180 -12.05 5.17 7.98
N PHE A 181 -10.89 5.74 8.34
CA PHE A 181 -9.59 5.04 8.38
C PHE A 181 -9.11 4.51 7.02
N ALA A 182 -9.72 4.98 5.92
CA ALA A 182 -9.22 4.72 4.58
C ALA A 182 -7.82 5.32 4.42
N MET A 183 -6.87 4.55 3.87
CA MET A 183 -5.56 5.05 3.49
C MET A 183 -5.70 5.91 2.23
N GLU A 184 -5.36 7.19 2.33
CA GLU A 184 -5.56 8.17 1.26
C GLU A 184 -4.26 8.78 0.73
N THR A 185 -3.14 8.60 1.45
CA THR A 185 -1.82 9.01 1.00
C THR A 185 -0.78 8.16 1.68
N TYR A 186 0.35 7.94 1.01
CA TYR A 186 1.57 7.50 1.67
C TYR A 186 2.77 8.26 1.14
N GLN A 187 3.80 8.37 1.96
CA GLN A 187 5.00 9.15 1.70
C GLN A 187 6.20 8.40 2.25
N PHE A 188 7.30 8.37 1.52
CA PHE A 188 8.53 7.77 1.99
C PHE A 188 9.73 8.68 1.75
N TYR A 189 10.75 8.47 2.57
CA TYR A 189 12.02 9.20 2.53
C TYR A 189 13.17 8.19 2.57
N HIS A 190 14.21 8.42 1.76
CA HIS A 190 15.48 7.74 1.94
C HIS A 190 16.26 8.38 3.10
N ASP A 191 16.17 9.71 3.20
CA ASP A 191 16.71 10.54 4.28
C ASP A 191 15.74 11.69 4.55
N GLU A 192 15.02 11.61 5.69
CA GLU A 192 14.03 12.61 6.08
C GLU A 192 14.60 14.02 6.14
N SER A 193 15.88 14.18 6.52
CA SER A 193 16.53 15.48 6.65
C SER A 193 16.77 16.18 5.31
N LYS A 194 16.84 15.40 4.22
CA LYS A 194 17.03 15.90 2.86
C LYS A 194 15.72 16.16 2.12
N ASN A 195 14.59 15.77 2.73
CA ASN A 195 13.27 15.82 2.08
C ASN A 195 13.29 15.11 0.70
N ASP A 196 14.05 14.02 0.59
CA ASP A 196 14.10 13.17 -0.60
C ASP A 196 12.97 12.13 -0.60
N GLY A 197 12.94 11.24 -1.59
CA GLY A 197 11.85 10.30 -1.76
C GLY A 197 10.60 10.93 -2.36
N GLU A 198 9.45 10.30 -2.13
CA GLU A 198 8.21 10.56 -2.86
C GLU A 198 6.99 10.54 -1.94
N TYR A 199 5.92 11.20 -2.38
CA TYR A 199 4.58 11.01 -1.85
C TYR A 199 3.61 10.62 -2.94
N ILE A 200 2.60 9.87 -2.54
CA ILE A 200 1.61 9.28 -3.43
C ILE A 200 0.22 9.64 -2.94
N LEU A 201 -0.53 10.35 -3.77
CA LEU A 201 -1.94 10.67 -3.51
C LEU A 201 -2.83 9.55 -4.04
N LEU A 202 -3.77 9.10 -3.21
CA LEU A 202 -4.68 8.00 -3.52
C LEU A 202 -6.08 8.52 -3.75
N GLU A 203 -6.69 8.13 -4.86
CA GLU A 203 -8.02 8.59 -5.24
C GLU A 203 -8.89 7.45 -5.76
N GLY A 204 -10.17 7.48 -5.39
CA GLY A 204 -11.13 6.46 -5.76
C GLY A 204 -10.85 5.09 -5.13
N MET A 205 -11.81 4.18 -5.25
CA MET A 205 -11.67 2.80 -4.78
C MET A 205 -12.15 1.86 -5.87
N GLU A 206 -11.43 0.75 -6.03
CA GLU A 206 -11.85 -0.42 -6.81
C GLU A 206 -11.87 -1.62 -5.88
N THR A 207 -12.87 -2.49 -6.05
CA THR A 207 -12.95 -3.73 -5.26
C THR A 207 -12.42 -4.90 -6.08
N ILE A 208 -11.27 -5.45 -5.67
CA ILE A 208 -10.61 -6.59 -6.31
C ILE A 208 -10.62 -7.76 -5.31
N ASN A 209 -11.31 -8.85 -5.65
CA ASN A 209 -11.45 -10.04 -4.80
C ASN A 209 -11.89 -9.70 -3.35
N GLY A 210 -12.85 -8.78 -3.20
CA GLY A 210 -13.38 -8.36 -1.89
C GLY A 210 -12.56 -7.27 -1.17
N ILE A 211 -11.39 -6.89 -1.70
CA ILE A 211 -10.50 -5.90 -1.10
C ILE A 211 -10.72 -4.54 -1.75
N HIS A 212 -10.91 -3.50 -0.95
CA HIS A 212 -11.01 -2.11 -1.40
C HIS A 212 -9.61 -1.55 -1.61
N MET A 213 -9.20 -1.45 -2.87
CA MET A 213 -7.90 -0.92 -3.25
C MET A 213 -8.06 0.50 -3.82
N PRO A 214 -7.16 1.43 -3.50
CA PRO A 214 -7.13 2.72 -4.17
C PRO A 214 -7.08 2.55 -5.69
N LYS A 215 -7.97 3.24 -6.40
CA LYS A 215 -8.05 3.15 -7.86
C LYS A 215 -6.88 3.84 -8.52
N THR A 216 -6.58 5.05 -8.08
CA THR A 216 -5.59 5.93 -8.71
C THR A 216 -4.48 6.25 -7.70
N ARG A 217 -3.23 6.18 -8.15
CA ARG A 217 -2.03 6.57 -7.40
C ARG A 217 -1.28 7.64 -8.19
N LYS A 218 -1.20 8.87 -7.68
CA LYS A 218 -0.42 9.96 -8.31
C LYS A 218 0.86 10.18 -7.54
N TRP A 219 1.99 10.07 -8.24
CA TRP A 219 3.33 10.07 -7.65
C TRP A 219 4.01 11.44 -7.82
N TYR A 220 4.65 11.92 -6.77
CA TYR A 220 5.33 13.21 -6.73
C TYR A 220 6.62 13.11 -5.91
N TYR A 221 7.64 13.89 -6.28
CA TYR A 221 8.80 14.07 -5.40
C TYR A 221 8.45 14.93 -4.18
N ASN A 222 9.02 14.58 -3.03
CA ASN A 222 8.88 15.34 -1.78
C ASN A 222 9.49 16.75 -1.88
N LYS A 223 10.63 16.88 -2.57
CA LYS A 223 11.45 18.09 -2.56
C LYS A 223 10.82 19.30 -3.28
N ASP A 224 10.09 19.06 -4.37
CA ASP A 224 9.66 20.10 -5.32
C ASP A 224 8.26 19.88 -5.89
N ASP A 225 7.48 18.92 -5.33
CA ASP A 225 6.15 18.55 -5.81
C ASP A 225 6.11 18.15 -7.30
N LYS A 226 7.26 17.76 -7.88
CA LYS A 226 7.29 17.38 -9.29
C LYS A 226 6.53 16.08 -9.51
N PHE A 227 5.52 16.15 -10.37
CA PHE A 227 4.72 15.01 -10.80
C PHE A 227 5.53 13.99 -11.62
N LEU A 228 5.42 12.72 -11.25
CA LEU A 228 6.18 11.60 -11.83
C LEU A 228 5.31 10.73 -12.75
N GLY A 229 4.05 10.56 -12.38
CA GLY A 229 3.10 9.75 -13.12
C GLY A 229 1.90 9.34 -12.29
N THR A 230 0.97 8.70 -12.97
CA THR A 230 -0.25 8.15 -12.39
C THR A 230 -0.32 6.66 -12.72
N ASP A 231 -0.59 5.85 -11.72
CA ASP A 231 -1.06 4.47 -11.90
C ASP A 231 -2.57 4.44 -11.72
N VAL A 232 -3.27 3.82 -12.67
CA VAL A 232 -4.73 3.60 -12.62
C VAL A 232 -5.01 2.11 -12.63
N LEU A 233 -5.61 1.63 -11.55
CA LEU A 233 -6.12 0.27 -11.39
C LEU A 233 -7.44 0.10 -12.13
N SER A 234 -7.57 -1.02 -12.84
CA SER A 234 -8.83 -1.48 -13.42
C SER A 234 -8.95 -2.99 -13.31
N LYS A 235 -10.17 -3.49 -13.41
CA LYS A 235 -10.45 -4.92 -13.62
C LYS A 235 -10.10 -5.33 -15.05
#